data_AF-A0A944FBB0-F1
#
_entry.id   AF-A0A944FBB0-F1
#
_cell.length_a   1.000
_cell.length_b   1.000
_cell.length_c   1.000
_cell.angle_alpha   90.00
_cell.angle_beta   90.00
_cell.angle_gamma   90.00
#
_symmetry.space_group_name_H-M   'P 1'
#
loop_
_entity.id
_entity.type
_entity.pdbx_description
1 polymer ?
#
loop_
_entity_poly.entity_id
_entity_poly.type
_entity_poly.pdbx_seq_one_letter_code
_entity_poly.pdbx_strand_id
1 'polypeptide(L)'
;MPRTRCLECRAWATHAGRCAEHHKAYESGRSVQSHRKRREAIALGNNAAARLRKAVRKAVQGTCARCLGIYLPSAVDIDHIKPLAKGGEDVDANVQVLCKTCHKIKTAEDFGYNSVPF
;
A
#
# COMPACT_ATOMS: atom_id res chain seq x y z
N MET A 1 12.35 17.63 29.83
CA MET A 1 11.61 16.92 28.76
C MET A 1 10.47 17.80 28.29
N PRO A 2 10.40 18.20 27.01
CA PRO A 2 9.30 19.03 26.53
C PRO A 2 8.00 18.24 26.67
N ARG A 3 7.07 18.75 27.47
CA ARG A 3 5.74 18.18 27.60
C ARG A 3 4.94 18.62 26.36
N THR A 4 4.84 17.74 25.37
CA THR A 4 4.05 18.02 24.17
C THR A 4 2.56 17.96 24.51
N ARG A 5 1.80 18.91 23.97
CA ARG A 5 0.34 18.95 24.09
C ARG A 5 -0.28 17.94 23.11
N CYS A 6 -1.40 17.33 23.51
CA CYS A 6 -2.19 16.47 22.66
C CYS A 6 -2.67 17.26 21.44
N LEU A 7 -2.47 16.68 20.26
CA LEU A 7 -2.86 17.27 18.97
C LEU A 7 -4.37 17.58 18.86
N GLU A 8 -5.21 16.89 19.65
CA GLU A 8 -6.67 16.93 19.50
C GLU A 8 -7.37 17.67 20.66
N CYS A 9 -6.86 17.62 21.90
CA CYS A 9 -7.54 18.25 23.05
C CYS A 9 -6.67 19.06 24.00
N ARG A 10 -5.40 19.36 23.66
CA ARG A 10 -4.46 20.12 24.51
C ARG A 10 -4.16 19.52 25.90
N ALA A 11 -4.65 18.32 26.23
CA ALA A 11 -4.16 17.54 27.36
C ALA A 11 -2.66 17.22 27.19
N TRP A 12 -2.00 16.67 28.21
CA TRP A 12 -0.62 16.20 28.03
C TRP A 12 -0.57 14.96 27.14
N ALA A 13 0.31 14.97 26.15
CA ALA A 13 0.52 13.81 25.30
C ALA A 13 1.28 12.72 26.06
N THR A 14 0.83 11.48 25.91
CA THR A 14 1.47 10.28 26.46
C THR A 14 1.96 9.34 25.36
N HIS A 15 1.39 9.42 24.15
CA HIS A 15 1.75 8.55 23.02
C HIS A 15 1.78 9.34 21.71
N ALA A 16 2.96 9.44 21.09
CA ALA A 16 3.13 10.02 19.75
C ALA A 16 2.37 11.35 19.51
N GLY A 17 2.42 12.27 20.48
CA GLY A 17 1.73 13.56 20.39
C GLY A 17 0.23 13.54 20.74
N ARG A 18 -0.34 12.41 21.17
CA ARG A 18 -1.72 12.30 21.65
C ARG A 18 -1.79 11.90 23.12
N CYS A 19 -2.86 12.28 23.81
CA CYS A 19 -3.20 11.68 25.11
C CYS A 19 -3.64 10.22 24.91
N ALA A 20 -3.72 9.44 25.99
CA ALA A 20 -4.09 8.03 25.92
C ALA A 20 -5.43 7.77 25.21
N GLU A 21 -6.44 8.61 25.47
CA GLU A 21 -7.77 8.50 24.86
C GLU A 21 -7.73 8.76 23.35
N HIS A 22 -7.19 9.90 22.92
CA HIS A 22 -7.07 10.21 21.49
C HIS A 22 -6.13 9.25 20.76
N HIS A 23 -5.12 8.71 21.44
CA HIS A 23 -4.28 7.65 20.86
C HIS A 23 -5.08 6.37 20.63
N LYS A 24 -5.93 5.96 21.59
CA LYS A 24 -6.82 4.79 21.44
C LYS A 24 -7.82 5.00 20.31
N ALA A 25 -8.41 6.18 20.19
CA ALA A 25 -9.31 6.54 19.09
C ALA A 25 -8.59 6.54 17.73
N TYR A 26 -7.36 7.05 17.68
CA TYR A 26 -6.53 6.99 16.49
C TYR A 26 -6.22 5.53 16.06
N GLU A 27 -5.79 4.69 17.00
CA GLU A 27 -5.48 3.27 16.74
C GLU A 27 -6.70 2.44 16.33
N SER A 28 -7.89 2.82 16.79
CA SER A 28 -9.14 2.19 16.36
C SER A 28 -9.63 2.67 14.99
N GLY A 29 -9.02 3.72 14.42
CA GLY A 29 -9.38 4.25 13.10
C GLY A 29 -9.21 3.24 11.97
N ARG A 30 -10.20 3.17 11.06
CA ARG A 30 -10.23 2.21 9.94
C ARG A 30 -8.96 2.26 9.07
N SER A 31 -8.43 3.44 8.77
CA SER A 31 -7.21 3.60 7.97
C SER A 31 -5.99 3.00 8.69
N VAL A 32 -5.83 3.29 9.99
CA VAL A 32 -4.74 2.77 10.82
C VAL A 32 -4.78 1.24 10.89
N GLN A 33 -5.96 0.68 11.15
CA GLN A 33 -6.15 -0.77 11.15
C GLN A 33 -5.83 -1.39 9.79
N SER A 34 -6.27 -0.77 8.69
CA SER A 34 -6.01 -1.23 7.33
C SER A 34 -4.51 -1.20 6.98
N HIS A 35 -3.81 -0.11 7.33
CA HIS A 35 -2.36 -0.01 7.14
C HIS A 35 -1.58 -1.03 7.98
N ARG A 36 -2.04 -1.33 9.20
CA ARG A 36 -1.46 -2.38 10.04
C ARG A 36 -1.60 -3.76 9.37
N LYS A 37 -2.81 -4.16 8.99
CA LYS A 37 -3.05 -5.42 8.26
C LYS A 37 -2.20 -5.54 6.99
N ARG A 38 -2.07 -4.45 6.23
CA ARG A 38 -1.21 -4.42 5.04
C ARG A 38 0.26 -4.69 5.39
N ARG A 39 0.78 -4.09 6.47
CA ARG A 39 2.17 -4.32 6.92
C ARG A 39 2.38 -5.77 7.37
N GLU A 40 1.42 -6.33 8.10
CA GLU A 40 1.46 -7.74 8.53
C GLU A 40 1.48 -8.69 7.32
N ALA A 41 0.62 -8.47 6.33
CA ALA A 41 0.58 -9.28 5.11
C ALA A 41 1.91 -9.21 4.31
N ILE A 42 2.56 -8.04 4.29
CA ILE A 42 3.88 -7.89 3.68
C ILE A 42 4.97 -8.62 4.49
N ALA A 43 4.92 -8.51 5.83
CA ALA A 43 5.89 -9.15 6.71
C ALA A 43 5.80 -10.68 6.71
N LEU A 44 4.60 -11.24 6.50
CA LEU A 44 4.37 -12.68 6.36
C LEU A 44 4.79 -13.21 4.98
N GLY A 45 4.75 -12.35 3.96
CA GLY A 45 5.17 -12.70 2.60
C GLY A 45 6.69 -12.77 2.44
N ASN A 46 7.13 -12.99 1.20
CA ASN A 46 8.55 -13.10 0.86
C ASN A 46 9.14 -11.78 0.30
N ASN A 47 8.48 -10.64 0.57
CA ASN A 47 8.81 -9.32 0.03
C ASN A 47 8.81 -9.26 -1.51
N ALA A 48 7.95 -10.06 -2.16
CA ALA A 48 7.89 -10.21 -3.62
C ALA A 48 7.77 -8.87 -4.35
N ALA A 49 6.84 -8.00 -3.91
CA ALA A 49 6.62 -6.75 -4.61
C ALA A 49 7.88 -5.85 -4.57
N ALA A 50 8.63 -5.86 -3.46
CA ALA A 50 9.87 -5.11 -3.33
C ALA A 50 10.99 -5.70 -4.19
N ARG A 51 11.12 -7.03 -4.22
CA ARG A 51 12.07 -7.76 -5.08
C ARG A 51 11.81 -7.49 -6.56
N LEU A 52 10.55 -7.59 -7.00
CA LEU A 52 10.17 -7.33 -8.39
C LEU A 52 10.39 -5.86 -8.78
N ARG A 53 10.09 -4.90 -7.90
CA ARG A 53 10.45 -3.48 -8.12
C ARG A 53 11.95 -3.30 -8.37
N LYS A 54 12.78 -3.96 -7.56
CA LYS A 54 14.24 -3.92 -7.72
C LYS A 54 14.69 -4.55 -9.05
N ALA A 55 14.09 -5.68 -9.42
CA ALA A 55 14.40 -6.36 -10.68
C ALA A 55 14.05 -5.50 -11.91
N VAL A 56 12.86 -4.90 -11.94
CA VAL A 56 12.43 -3.98 -13.01
C VAL A 56 13.35 -2.77 -13.13
N ARG A 57 13.74 -2.15 -12.01
CA ARG A 57 14.72 -1.05 -12.04
C ARG A 57 16.08 -1.47 -12.58
N LYS A 58 16.56 -2.66 -12.17
CA LYS A 58 17.83 -3.21 -12.66
C LYS A 58 17.77 -3.51 -14.16
N ALA A 59 16.64 -4.00 -14.65
CA ALA A 59 16.40 -4.27 -16.06
C ALA A 59 16.17 -3.01 -16.90
N VAL A 60 16.06 -1.82 -16.28
CA VAL A 60 15.71 -0.53 -16.91
C VAL A 60 14.43 -0.54 -17.75
N GLN A 61 13.61 -1.58 -17.61
CA GLN A 61 12.32 -1.72 -18.26
C GLN A 61 11.43 -2.70 -17.50
N GLY A 62 10.11 -2.53 -17.63
CA GLY A 62 9.11 -3.45 -17.10
C GLY A 62 8.02 -3.73 -18.14
N THR A 63 7.69 -5.01 -18.32
CA THR A 63 6.62 -5.44 -19.24
C THR A 63 5.30 -5.52 -18.48
N CYS A 64 4.30 -4.75 -18.92
CA CYS A 64 2.98 -4.79 -18.31
C CYS A 64 2.32 -6.16 -18.53
N ALA A 65 1.88 -6.82 -17.45
CA ALA A 65 1.25 -8.13 -17.51
C ALA A 65 -0.11 -8.13 -18.24
N ARG A 66 -0.77 -6.97 -18.39
CA ARG A 66 -2.07 -6.84 -19.04
C ARG A 66 -1.98 -6.48 -20.52
N CYS A 67 -1.26 -5.42 -20.87
CA CYS A 67 -1.17 -4.93 -22.26
C CYS A 67 0.11 -5.38 -22.98
N LEU A 68 1.03 -6.08 -22.31
CA LEU A 68 2.31 -6.55 -22.84
C LEU A 68 3.27 -5.44 -23.31
N GLY A 69 2.91 -4.17 -23.15
CA GLY A 69 3.78 -3.04 -23.45
C GLY A 69 4.99 -2.99 -22.52
N ILE A 70 6.11 -2.49 -23.05
CA ILE A 70 7.36 -2.28 -22.32
C ILE A 70 7.44 -0.81 -21.91
N TYR A 71 7.72 -0.55 -20.64
CA TYR A 71 7.71 0.78 -20.06
C TYR A 71 8.95 1.01 -19.22
N LEU A 72 9.32 2.28 -19.06
CA LEU A 72 10.36 2.67 -18.10
C LEU A 72 9.92 2.31 -16.66
N PRO A 73 10.88 2.03 -15.75
CA PRO A 73 10.56 1.71 -14.36
C PRO A 73 9.72 2.77 -13.63
N SER A 74 9.78 4.04 -14.05
CA SER A 74 8.97 5.14 -13.52
C SER A 74 7.51 5.12 -13.99
N ALA A 75 7.22 4.46 -15.10
CA ALA A 75 5.91 4.40 -15.74
C ALA A 75 5.11 3.11 -15.40
N VAL A 76 5.64 2.27 -14.51
CA VAL A 76 4.99 1.04 -14.04
C VAL A 76 4.86 1.02 -12.52
N ASP A 77 3.89 0.26 -12.05
CA ASP A 77 3.69 -0.11 -10.66
C ASP A 77 3.81 -1.63 -10.50
N ILE A 78 4.29 -2.06 -9.34
CA ILE A 78 4.23 -3.46 -8.95
C ILE A 78 3.00 -3.64 -8.08
N ASP A 79 2.06 -4.42 -8.59
CA ASP A 79 0.74 -4.57 -8.04
C ASP A 79 0.45 -6.02 -7.66
N HIS A 80 -0.40 -6.22 -6.66
CA HIS A 80 -0.80 -7.54 -6.20
C HIS A 80 -1.96 -8.06 -7.05
N ILE A 81 -1.86 -9.27 -7.65
CA ILE A 81 -2.93 -9.85 -8.48
C ILE A 81 -4.24 -9.91 -7.68
N LYS A 82 -4.22 -10.59 -6.53
CA LYS A 82 -5.23 -10.48 -5.47
C LYS A 82 -4.78 -9.41 -4.47
N PRO A 83 -5.53 -8.31 -4.27
CA PRO A 83 -5.14 -7.26 -3.34
C PRO A 83 -4.92 -7.76 -1.91
N LEU A 84 -3.92 -7.22 -1.22
CA LEU A 84 -3.67 -7.51 0.21
C LEU A 84 -4.91 -7.23 1.07
N ALA A 85 -5.66 -6.17 0.77
CA ALA A 85 -6.90 -5.82 1.47
C ALA A 85 -8.01 -6.86 1.32
N LYS A 86 -7.94 -7.72 0.30
CA LYS A 86 -8.87 -8.83 0.05
C LYS A 86 -8.28 -10.19 0.43
N GLY A 87 -7.21 -10.20 1.25
CA GLY A 87 -6.54 -11.42 1.70
C GLY A 87 -5.64 -12.04 0.62
N GLY A 88 -5.00 -11.20 -0.20
CA GLY A 88 -3.83 -11.59 -0.97
C GLY A 88 -2.56 -11.55 -0.13
N GLU A 89 -1.52 -12.25 -0.59
CA GLU A 89 -0.21 -12.33 0.07
C GLU A 89 0.88 -11.62 -0.75
N ASP A 90 1.95 -11.15 -0.11
CA ASP A 90 3.11 -10.56 -0.81
C ASP A 90 4.11 -11.64 -1.24
N VAL A 91 3.69 -12.49 -2.19
CA VAL A 91 4.46 -13.62 -2.74
C VAL A 91 4.67 -13.48 -4.25
N ASP A 92 5.71 -14.13 -4.79
CA ASP A 92 6.11 -13.96 -6.21
C ASP A 92 4.97 -14.32 -7.18
N ALA A 93 4.15 -15.31 -6.84
CA ALA A 93 2.98 -15.72 -7.63
C ALA A 93 1.81 -14.72 -7.60
N ASN A 94 1.80 -13.77 -6.66
CA ASN A 94 0.72 -12.81 -6.48
C ASN A 94 1.15 -11.37 -6.79
N VAL A 95 2.29 -11.15 -7.45
CA VAL A 95 2.74 -9.81 -7.86
C VAL A 95 2.96 -9.73 -9.36
N GLN A 96 2.65 -8.57 -9.93
CA GLN A 96 2.78 -8.32 -11.38
C GLN A 96 3.20 -6.88 -11.65
N VAL A 97 3.83 -6.66 -12.80
CA VAL A 97 4.14 -5.32 -13.32
C VAL A 97 2.92 -4.82 -14.10
N LEU A 98 2.44 -3.62 -13.80
CA LEU A 98 1.38 -2.95 -14.56
C LEU A 98 1.79 -1.54 -14.95
N CYS A 99 1.49 -1.13 -16.18
CA CYS A 99 1.57 0.30 -16.53
C CYS A 99 0.48 1.08 -15.78
N LYS A 100 0.67 2.40 -15.63
CA LYS A 100 -0.26 3.26 -14.87
C LYS A 100 -1.72 3.11 -15.32
N THR A 101 -1.98 3.03 -16.62
CA THR A 101 -3.33 2.87 -17.18
C THR A 101 -3.95 1.53 -16.78
N CYS A 102 -3.22 0.43 -16.98
CA CYS A 102 -3.72 -0.91 -16.62
C CYS A 102 -3.91 -1.06 -15.10
N HIS A 103 -3.05 -0.44 -14.30
CA HIS A 103 -3.16 -0.43 -12.85
C HIS A 103 -4.41 0.31 -12.36
N LYS A 104 -4.73 1.46 -12.97
CA LYS A 104 -5.98 2.20 -12.68
C LYS A 104 -7.21 1.37 -12.96
N ILE A 105 -7.27 0.71 -14.13
CA ILE A 105 -8.40 -0.15 -14.50
C ILE A 105 -8.51 -1.33 -13.53
N LYS A 106 -7.40 -2.00 -13.22
CA LYS A 106 -7.39 -3.08 -12.22
C LYS A 106 -7.89 -2.62 -10.85
N THR A 107 -7.45 -1.45 -10.39
CA THR A 107 -7.90 -0.90 -9.10
C THR A 107 -9.42 -0.66 -9.09
N ALA A 108 -9.99 -0.19 -10.20
CA ALA A 108 -11.43 -0.02 -10.33
C ALA A 108 -12.18 -1.37 -10.29
N GLU A 109 -11.69 -2.38 -11.03
CA GLU A 109 -12.22 -3.75 -11.04
C GLU A 109 -12.14 -4.39 -9.65
N ASP A 110 -11.00 -4.25 -8.97
CA ASP A 110 -10.75 -4.87 -7.67
C ASP A 110 -11.64 -4.32 -6.56
N PHE A 111 -12.05 -3.05 -6.62
CA PHE A 111 -12.80 -2.42 -5.53
C PHE A 111 -14.21 -1.98 -5.94
N GLY A 112 -14.63 -2.30 -7.17
CA GLY A 112 -15.97 -2.01 -7.68
C GLY A 112 -16.24 -0.51 -7.84
N TYR A 113 -15.22 0.28 -8.19
CA TYR A 113 -15.42 1.70 -8.46
C TYR A 113 -16.00 1.88 -9.87
N ASN A 114 -17.26 2.33 -9.98
CA ASN A 114 -17.91 2.65 -11.27
C ASN A 114 -17.30 3.87 -11.99
N SER A 115 -16.30 4.53 -11.40
CA SER A 115 -15.49 5.56 -12.05
C SER A 115 -14.06 5.44 -11.56
N VAL A 116 -13.10 5.49 -12.49
CA VAL A 116 -11.67 5.61 -12.15
C VAL A 116 -11.47 6.98 -11.48
N PRO A 117 -11.11 7.05 -10.19
CA PRO A 117 -10.84 8.32 -9.56
C PRO A 117 -9.48 8.81 -10.08
N PHE A 118 -9.53 9.76 -11.01
CA PHE A 118 -8.48 10.66 -11.50
C PHE A 118 -7.17 10.00 -12.01
#